data_AF-A0A5D3C3P9-F1
#
_entry.id   AF-A0A5D3C3P9-F1
#
_cell.length_a   1.000
_cell.length_b   1.000
_cell.length_c   1.000
_cell.angle_alpha   90.00
_cell.angle_beta   90.00
_cell.angle_gamma   90.00
#
_symmetry.space_group_name_H-M   'P 1'
#
loop_
_entity.id
_entity.type
_entity.pdbx_description
1 polymer ?
#
loop_
_entity_poly.entity_id
_entity_poly.type
_entity_poly.pdbx_seq_one_letter_code
_entity_poly.pdbx_strand_id
1 'polypeptide(L)'
;MTKRSFTGKDLRAKTSLELIHSDLCGPMNVKARGGYEYFISFIDNYLRYGHVYLIQNKSGSFEKFKEYKAEVENESGKTIKTLRSDRGGEYMDLQFQDYLIEHEIQSQLSAPSTPQQNGVS
;
A
#
# COMPACT_ATOMS: atom_id res chain seq x y z
N MET A 1 26.41 -12.93 -3.65
CA MET A 1 25.81 -11.93 -2.72
C MET A 1 24.85 -12.68 -1.80
N THR A 2 25.23 -12.91 -0.55
CA THR A 2 24.47 -13.75 0.39
C THR A 2 23.35 -12.92 1.02
N LYS A 3 22.08 -13.27 0.76
CA LYS A 3 20.95 -12.64 1.45
C LYS A 3 21.03 -12.99 2.94
N ARG A 4 21.10 -11.98 3.80
CA ARG A 4 20.99 -12.17 5.26
C ARG A 4 19.64 -12.83 5.56
N SER A 5 19.62 -13.79 6.47
CA SER A 5 18.39 -14.37 6.99
C SER A 5 17.54 -13.30 7.68
N PHE A 6 16.23 -13.37 7.49
CA PHE A 6 15.29 -12.46 8.13
C PHE A 6 15.17 -12.80 9.62
N THR A 7 15.57 -11.88 10.49
CA THR A 7 15.53 -12.06 11.96
C THR A 7 14.54 -11.12 12.66
N GLY A 8 13.64 -10.47 11.91
CA GLY A 8 12.59 -9.63 12.47
C GLY A 8 11.26 -10.39 12.48
N LYS A 9 10.66 -10.57 13.66
CA LYS A 9 9.23 -10.87 13.74
C LYS A 9 8.50 -9.66 13.17
N ASP A 10 7.90 -9.76 11.98
CA ASP A 10 7.02 -8.70 11.51
C ASP A 10 5.85 -8.63 12.49
N LEU A 11 5.65 -7.47 13.11
CA LEU A 11 4.65 -7.31 14.16
C LEU A 11 3.28 -7.27 13.50
N ARG A 12 2.50 -8.33 13.68
CA ARG A 12 1.10 -8.35 13.27
C ARG A 12 0.33 -7.23 13.96
N ALA A 13 -0.44 -6.48 13.17
CA ALA A 13 -1.38 -5.49 13.65
C ALA A 13 -2.37 -6.13 14.64
N LYS A 14 -2.73 -5.39 15.68
CA LYS A 14 -3.64 -5.85 16.73
C LYS A 14 -5.09 -5.48 16.43
N THR A 15 -5.29 -4.48 15.58
CA THR A 15 -6.61 -3.97 15.20
C THR A 15 -6.69 -3.65 13.71
N SER A 16 -7.90 -3.66 13.16
CA SER A 16 -8.16 -3.27 11.76
C SER A 16 -7.72 -1.82 11.50
N LEU A 17 -7.20 -1.57 10.30
CA LEU A 17 -6.66 -0.31 9.79
C LEU A 17 -5.42 0.23 10.52
N GLU A 18 -4.84 -0.54 11.44
CA GLU A 18 -3.60 -0.15 12.13
C GLU A 18 -2.39 -0.13 11.19
N LEU A 19 -2.32 -1.10 10.28
CA LEU A 19 -1.26 -1.22 9.28
C LEU A 19 -1.85 -1.71 7.96
N ILE A 20 -1.74 -0.87 6.93
CA ILE A 20 -2.08 -1.20 5.56
C ILE A 20 -0.81 -1.41 4.77
N HIS A 21 -0.66 -2.57 4.14
CA HIS A 21 0.39 -2.81 3.15
C HIS A 21 -0.09 -2.38 1.77
N SER A 22 0.74 -1.65 1.04
CA SER A 22 0.44 -1.18 -0.31
C SER A 22 1.53 -1.59 -1.28
N ASP A 23 1.13 -2.07 -2.45
CA ASP A 23 2.04 -2.46 -3.53
C ASP A 23 1.44 -2.07 -4.88
N LEU A 24 2.25 -1.43 -5.73
CA LEU A 24 1.88 -1.09 -7.11
C LEU A 24 2.60 -2.02 -8.08
N CYS A 25 1.84 -2.78 -8.85
CA CYS A 25 2.38 -3.74 -9.80
C CYS A 25 2.11 -3.30 -11.24
N GLY A 26 3.13 -3.39 -12.09
CA GLY A 26 3.04 -3.14 -13.54
C GLY A 26 4.27 -2.40 -14.11
N PRO A 27 4.27 -2.11 -15.42
CA PRO A 27 3.19 -2.36 -16.37
C PRO A 27 3.00 -3.86 -16.68
N MET A 28 1.77 -4.28 -16.92
CA MET A 28 1.42 -5.64 -17.33
C MET A 28 1.70 -5.84 -18.81
N ASN A 29 2.17 -7.04 -19.17
CA ASN A 29 2.46 -7.38 -20.58
C ASN A 29 1.24 -7.29 -21.50
N VAL A 30 0.03 -7.44 -20.93
CA VAL A 30 -1.25 -7.33 -21.64
C VAL A 30 -2.09 -6.28 -20.94
N LYS A 31 -2.57 -5.29 -21.69
CA LYS A 31 -3.49 -4.28 -21.16
C LYS A 31 -4.83 -4.93 -20.87
N ALA A 32 -5.40 -4.65 -19.70
CA ALA A 32 -6.79 -5.02 -19.43
C ALA A 32 -7.76 -4.14 -20.24
N ARG A 33 -9.02 -4.58 -20.32
CA ARG A 33 -10.08 -3.83 -20.99
C ARG A 33 -10.18 -2.42 -20.39
N GLY A 34 -10.18 -1.39 -21.24
CA GLY A 34 -10.15 0.01 -20.79
C GLY A 34 -8.74 0.59 -20.62
N GLY A 35 -7.70 -0.11 -21.09
CA GLY A 35 -6.34 0.43 -21.17
C GLY A 35 -5.56 0.41 -19.85
N TYR A 36 -6.01 -0.36 -18.86
CA TYR A 36 -5.32 -0.49 -17.59
C TYR A 36 -4.05 -1.34 -17.73
N GLU A 37 -2.94 -0.83 -17.23
CA GLU A 37 -1.61 -1.44 -17.33
C GLU A 37 -1.01 -1.75 -15.96
N TYR A 38 -1.59 -1.23 -14.88
CA TYR A 38 -1.11 -1.42 -13.53
C TYR A 38 -2.27 -1.81 -12.61
N PHE A 39 -1.94 -2.38 -11.46
CA PHE A 39 -2.86 -2.45 -10.34
C PHE A 39 -2.15 -2.03 -9.05
N ILE A 40 -2.89 -1.37 -8.18
CA ILE A 40 -2.45 -1.10 -6.81
C ILE A 40 -3.26 -1.99 -5.87
N SER A 41 -2.58 -2.57 -4.89
CA SER A 41 -3.20 -3.39 -3.86
C SER A 41 -3.03 -2.73 -2.49
N PHE A 42 -4.07 -2.78 -1.67
CA PHE A 42 -4.06 -2.35 -0.27
C PHE A 42 -4.52 -3.52 0.59
N ILE A 43 -3.72 -3.96 1.54
CA ILE A 43 -4.01 -5.13 2.37
C ILE A 43 -3.97 -4.74 3.84
N ASP A 44 -5.09 -4.93 4.54
CA ASP A 44 -5.16 -4.77 5.99
C ASP A 44 -4.41 -5.91 6.69
N ASN A 45 -3.37 -5.56 7.45
CA ASN A 45 -2.53 -6.54 8.13
C ASN A 45 -3.27 -7.34 9.21
N TYR A 46 -4.30 -6.79 9.85
CA TYR A 46 -5.08 -7.48 10.85
C TYR A 46 -6.13 -8.41 10.21
N LEU A 47 -6.96 -7.87 9.31
CA LEU A 47 -8.10 -8.56 8.70
C LEU A 47 -7.71 -9.51 7.58
N ARG A 48 -6.55 -9.32 6.95
CA ARG A 48 -6.16 -9.98 5.68
C ARG A 48 -7.08 -9.66 4.52
N TYR A 49 -7.93 -8.66 4.67
CA TYR A 49 -8.78 -8.17 3.60
C TYR A 49 -7.96 -7.28 2.67
N GLY A 50 -8.07 -7.52 1.37
CA GLY A 50 -7.29 -6.84 0.34
C GLY A 50 -8.20 -6.18 -0.69
N HIS A 51 -7.93 -4.92 -1.00
CA HIS A 51 -8.55 -4.20 -2.11
C HIS A 51 -7.54 -4.09 -3.25
N VAL A 52 -8.02 -4.29 -4.47
CA VAL A 52 -7.20 -4.18 -5.69
C VAL A 52 -7.90 -3.22 -6.64
N TYR A 53 -7.17 -2.20 -7.08
CA TYR A 53 -7.65 -1.19 -8.02
C TYR A 53 -6.81 -1.22 -9.29
N LEU A 54 -7.47 -1.27 -10.45
CA LEU A 54 -6.80 -1.14 -11.74
C LEU A 54 -6.53 0.34 -12.04
N ILE A 55 -5.30 0.66 -12.48
CA ILE A 55 -4.92 2.01 -12.90
C ILE A 55 -4.21 2.00 -14.25
N GLN A 56 -4.48 3.01 -15.09
CA GLN A 56 -3.88 3.13 -16.41
C GLN A 56 -2.43 3.63 -16.32
N ASN A 57 -2.15 4.52 -15.37
CA ASN A 57 -0.84 5.13 -15.15
C ASN A 57 -0.49 5.10 -13.67
N LYS A 58 0.80 5.06 -13.33
CA LYS A 58 1.28 5.10 -11.94
C LYS A 58 0.80 6.33 -11.16
N SER A 59 0.61 7.46 -11.84
CA SER A 59 0.08 8.71 -11.24
C SER A 59 -1.34 8.57 -10.70
N GLY A 60 -2.09 7.53 -11.08
CA GLY A 60 -3.41 7.24 -10.52
C GLY A 60 -3.40 6.59 -9.13
N SER A 61 -2.23 6.19 -8.61
CA SER A 61 -2.11 5.51 -7.31
C SER A 61 -2.63 6.37 -6.16
N PHE A 62 -2.34 7.66 -6.16
CA PHE A 62 -2.72 8.58 -5.08
C PHE A 62 -4.24 8.74 -4.99
N GLU A 63 -4.90 8.95 -6.13
CA GLU A 63 -6.37 9.04 -6.15
C GLU A 63 -7.02 7.72 -5.71
N LYS A 64 -6.46 6.57 -6.11
CA LYS A 64 -6.94 5.26 -5.61
C LYS A 64 -6.70 5.05 -4.13
N PHE A 65 -5.64 5.60 -3.56
CA PHE A 65 -5.45 5.58 -2.11
C PHE A 65 -6.52 6.42 -1.39
N LYS A 66 -6.87 7.61 -1.89
CA LYS A 66 -7.95 8.43 -1.31
C LYS A 66 -9.30 7.72 -1.36
N GLU A 67 -9.64 7.12 -2.50
CA GLU A 67 -10.84 6.31 -2.66
C GLU A 67 -10.87 5.15 -1.64
N TYR A 68 -9.78 4.38 -1.57
CA TYR A 68 -9.64 3.27 -0.62
C TYR A 68 -9.80 3.73 0.84
N LYS A 69 -9.11 4.79 1.25
CA LYS A 69 -9.19 5.36 2.60
C LYS A 69 -10.62 5.73 2.94
N ALA A 70 -11.30 6.47 2.06
CA ALA A 70 -12.67 6.91 2.30
C ALA A 70 -13.63 5.71 2.47
N GLU A 71 -13.49 4.68 1.64
CA GLU A 71 -14.30 3.45 1.71
C GLU A 71 -14.11 2.72 3.06
N VAL A 72 -12.88 2.33 3.39
CA VAL A 72 -12.62 1.47 4.55
C VAL A 72 -12.83 2.19 5.88
N GLU A 73 -12.57 3.50 5.94
CA GLU A 73 -12.80 4.27 7.15
C GLU A 73 -14.29 4.53 7.40
N ASN A 74 -15.06 4.79 6.33
CA ASN A 74 -16.50 4.95 6.43
C ASN A 74 -17.21 3.64 6.85
N GLU A 75 -16.78 2.51 6.29
CA GLU A 75 -17.35 1.20 6.63
C GLU A 75 -17.03 0.76 8.06
N SER A 76 -15.80 1.01 8.52
CA SER A 76 -15.34 0.52 9.82
C SER A 76 -15.51 1.50 10.99
N GLY A 77 -15.73 2.78 10.71
CA GLY A 77 -15.70 3.86 11.71
C GLY A 77 -14.32 4.09 12.34
N LYS A 78 -13.25 3.53 11.77
CA LYS A 78 -11.86 3.68 12.22
C LYS A 78 -11.04 4.41 11.18
N THR A 79 -9.89 4.93 11.57
CA THR A 79 -8.95 5.57 10.63
C THR A 79 -7.70 4.75 10.41
N ILE A 80 -7.14 4.84 9.20
CA ILE A 80 -5.85 4.23 8.85
C ILE A 80 -4.77 4.89 9.70
N LYS A 81 -3.93 4.07 10.36
CA LYS A 81 -2.84 4.59 11.21
C LYS A 81 -1.50 4.59 10.49
N THR A 82 -1.22 3.55 9.74
CA THR A 82 0.06 3.37 9.07
C THR A 82 -0.14 2.84 7.66
N LEU A 83 0.51 3.47 6.69
CA LEU A 83 0.66 2.96 5.34
C LEU A 83 2.09 2.45 5.16
N ARG A 84 2.25 1.16 4.89
CA ARG A 84 3.52 0.55 4.53
C ARG A 84 3.58 0.30 3.04
N SER A 85 4.54 0.92 2.36
CA SER A 85 4.76 0.75 0.92
C SER A 85 6.23 0.47 0.64
N ASP A 86 6.55 0.09 -0.60
CA ASP A 86 7.92 0.17 -1.08
C ASP A 86 8.33 1.64 -1.32
N ARG A 87 9.54 1.84 -1.84
CA ARG A 87 10.06 3.16 -2.21
C ARG A 87 9.73 3.54 -3.65
N GLY A 88 8.61 3.06 -4.18
CA GLY A 88 8.08 3.44 -5.48
C GLY A 88 7.91 4.96 -5.59
N GLY A 89 8.24 5.53 -6.74
CA GLY A 89 8.20 6.98 -6.95
C GLY A 89 6.82 7.59 -6.71
N GLU A 90 5.77 6.80 -6.92
CA GLU A 90 4.39 7.16 -6.64
C GLU A 90 4.09 7.42 -5.16
N TYR A 91 4.77 6.72 -4.24
CA TYR A 91 4.61 6.94 -2.81
C TYR A 91 5.52 8.06 -2.32
N MET A 92 6.60 8.36 -3.03
CA MET A 92 7.53 9.45 -2.70
C MET A 92 7.08 10.81 -3.24
N ASP A 93 5.94 10.86 -3.93
CA ASP A 93 5.35 12.11 -4.39
C ASP A 93 4.99 13.03 -3.21
N LEU A 94 5.30 14.33 -3.34
CA LEU A 94 5.09 15.31 -2.27
C LEU A 94 3.62 15.45 -1.91
N GLN A 95 2.71 15.45 -2.89
CA GLN A 95 1.28 15.56 -2.61
C GLN A 95 0.76 14.34 -1.86
N PHE A 96 1.30 13.16 -2.18
CA PHE A 96 0.98 11.94 -1.44
C PHE A 96 1.47 12.05 0.01
N GLN A 97 2.74 12.44 0.23
CA GLN A 97 3.30 12.55 1.58
C GLN A 97 2.60 13.63 2.41
N ASP A 98 2.34 14.80 1.84
CA ASP A 98 1.61 15.87 2.53
C ASP A 98 0.21 15.43 2.94
N TYR A 99 -0.48 14.68 2.08
CA TYR A 99 -1.79 14.12 2.39
C TYR A 99 -1.75 13.10 3.54
N LEU A 100 -0.73 12.25 3.59
CA LEU A 100 -0.54 11.33 4.71
C LEU A 100 -0.32 12.08 6.02
N ILE A 101 0.48 13.15 6.00
CA ILE A 101 0.73 14.01 7.16
C ILE A 101 -0.56 14.70 7.61
N GLU A 102 -1.32 15.28 6.67
CA GLU A 102 -2.59 15.96 6.93
C GLU A 102 -3.61 15.04 7.61
N HIS A 103 -3.59 13.75 7.26
CA HIS A 103 -4.51 12.74 7.81
C HIS A 103 -3.91 11.94 8.97
N GLU A 104 -2.76 12.37 9.50
CA GLU A 104 -2.05 11.71 10.61
C GLU A 104 -1.70 10.24 10.34
N ILE A 105 -1.48 9.88 9.08
CA ILE A 105 -1.11 8.54 8.65
C ILE A 105 0.42 8.43 8.61
N GLN A 106 0.97 7.51 9.38
CA GLN A 106 2.40 7.25 9.37
C GLN A 106 2.82 6.51 8.08
N SER A 107 3.72 7.12 7.31
CA SER A 107 4.39 6.46 6.18
C SER A 107 5.51 5.53 6.66
N GLN A 108 5.45 4.25 6.32
CA GLN A 108 6.48 3.25 6.57
C GLN A 108 7.04 2.70 5.26
N LEU A 109 8.27 3.06 4.92
CA LEU A 109 8.92 2.57 3.71
C LEU A 109 9.64 1.24 3.99
N SER A 110 9.33 0.19 3.22
CA SER A 110 10.03 -1.09 3.29
C SER A 110 11.47 -0.97 2.74
N ALA A 111 12.34 -1.90 3.13
CA ALA A 111 13.72 -1.88 2.66
C ALA A 111 13.78 -2.22 1.16
N PRO A 112 14.61 -1.51 0.36
CA PRO A 112 14.77 -1.79 -1.06
C PRO A 112 15.08 -3.27 -1.31
N SER A 113 14.44 -3.85 -2.32
CA SER A 113 14.72 -5.23 -2.78
C SER A 113 14.42 -6.33 -1.74
N THR A 114 13.48 -6.10 -0.82
CA THR A 114 12.94 -7.14 0.08
C THR A 114 11.44 -7.38 -0.11
N PRO A 115 11.02 -8.05 -1.23
CA PRO A 115 9.60 -8.40 -1.45
C PRO A 115 8.98 -9.17 -0.29
N GLN A 116 9.80 -9.91 0.47
CA GLN A 116 9.36 -10.64 1.65
C GLN A 116 8.85 -9.75 2.80
N GLN A 117 9.26 -8.48 2.91
CA GLN A 117 8.72 -7.54 3.92
C GLN A 117 7.35 -6.96 3.53
N ASN A 118 6.95 -7.14 2.26
CA ASN A 118 5.58 -6.83 1.81
C ASN A 118 4.63 -8.02 2.08
N GLY A 119 5.15 -9.13 2.60
CA GLY A 119 4.35 -10.27 3.04
C GLY A 119 3.58 -9.93 4.32
N VAL A 120 2.30 -10.28 4.35
CA VAL A 120 1.47 -10.12 5.55
C VAL A 120 1.75 -11.33 6.46
N SER A 121 2.43 -11.15 7.60
CA SER A 121 2.81 -12.24 8.52
C SER A 121 1.66 -12.82 9.31
#